data_AF-A0A836ZCD3-F1
#
_entry.id   AF-A0A836ZCD3-F1
#
_cell.length_a   1.000
_cell.length_b   1.000
_cell.length_c   1.000
_cell.angle_alpha   90.00
_cell.angle_beta   90.00
_cell.angle_gamma   90.00
#
_symmetry.space_group_name_H-M   'P 1'
#
loop_
_entity.id
_entity.type
_entity.pdbx_description
1 polymer ?
#
loop_
_entity_poly.entity_id
_entity_poly.type
_entity_poly.pdbx_seq_one_letter_code
_entity_poly.pdbx_strand_id
1 'polypeptide(L)'
;MVVDYLPGAVKTYLPDTNELAGLLYYLHQQPRFGWRITLLPLLELYWQQSDPARRTVGWLRMLKRLRKAREPRPLRLSPLHMDVHAGNLVHSASGLKLIDWEYAGDGDIALELAAVWVENTEQHRQLVNDYATRAKIYPAQLWRQVRRWFPWLLMLKAGWFEYRWRQTGDQQFIRLADDTWRQLLIKQ
;
A
#
# COMPACT_ATOMS: atom_id res chain seq x y z
N MET A 1 -8.11 0.76 25.23
CA MET A 1 -9.04 0.59 24.11
C MET A 1 -9.67 -0.79 24.28
N VAL A 2 -11.00 -0.89 24.36
CA VAL A 2 -11.70 -2.18 24.30
C VAL A 2 -12.15 -2.34 22.86
N VAL A 3 -11.74 -3.44 22.22
CA VAL A 3 -12.10 -3.77 20.84
C VAL A 3 -12.99 -5.00 20.87
N ASP A 4 -14.02 -5.01 20.02
CA ASP A 4 -14.92 -6.16 19.90
C ASP A 4 -14.18 -7.34 19.29
N TYR A 5 -14.36 -8.52 19.87
CA TYR A 5 -13.78 -9.75 19.35
C TYR A 5 -14.43 -10.11 18.01
N LEU A 6 -13.60 -10.30 16.98
CA LEU A 6 -14.05 -10.73 15.67
C LEU A 6 -13.82 -12.23 15.49
N PRO A 7 -14.89 -13.06 15.44
CA PRO A 7 -14.74 -14.50 15.26
C PRO A 7 -14.28 -14.83 13.83
N GLY A 8 -13.28 -15.70 13.72
CA GLY A 8 -12.74 -16.16 12.44
C GLY A 8 -11.29 -16.61 12.55
N ALA A 9 -10.70 -16.97 11.41
CA ALA A 9 -9.30 -17.37 11.31
C ALA A 9 -8.50 -16.39 10.46
N VAL A 10 -7.33 -16.00 10.94
CA VAL A 10 -6.31 -15.33 10.13
C VAL A 10 -5.49 -16.41 9.42
N LYS A 11 -5.34 -16.28 8.11
CA LYS A 11 -4.57 -17.21 7.29
C LYS A 11 -3.21 -16.61 6.93
N THR A 12 -2.29 -17.46 6.50
CA THR A 12 -0.95 -17.04 6.05
C THR A 12 -0.90 -16.69 4.56
N TYR A 13 -1.97 -16.95 3.80
CA TYR A 13 -2.08 -16.70 2.37
C TYR A 13 -3.25 -15.77 2.06
N LEU A 14 -3.15 -15.01 0.97
CA LEU A 14 -4.26 -14.18 0.49
C LEU A 14 -5.38 -15.04 -0.08
N PRO A 15 -6.66 -14.62 0.07
CA PRO A 15 -7.78 -15.24 -0.62
C PRO A 15 -7.63 -15.13 -2.15
N ASP A 16 -8.52 -15.83 -2.87
CA ASP A 16 -8.61 -15.71 -4.33
C ASP A 16 -8.77 -14.25 -4.76
N THR A 17 -8.21 -13.89 -5.92
CA THR A 17 -8.18 -12.50 -6.39
C THR A 17 -9.58 -11.94 -6.59
N ASN A 18 -10.56 -12.75 -6.97
CA ASN A 18 -11.92 -12.31 -7.14
C ASN A 18 -12.63 -12.05 -5.78
N GLU A 19 -12.33 -12.87 -4.77
CA GLU A 19 -12.83 -12.68 -3.40
C GLU A 19 -12.24 -11.40 -2.78
N LEU A 20 -10.92 -11.21 -2.91
CA LEU A 20 -10.23 -10.01 -2.44
C LEU A 20 -10.71 -8.75 -3.18
N ALA A 21 -10.86 -8.82 -4.51
CA ALA A 21 -11.41 -7.73 -5.30
C ALA A 21 -12.83 -7.36 -4.85
N GLY A 22 -13.64 -8.35 -4.45
CA GLY A 22 -14.98 -8.12 -3.89
C GLY A 22 -14.94 -7.35 -2.58
N LEU A 23 -14.07 -7.75 -1.66
CA LEU A 23 -13.85 -7.08 -0.38
C LEU A 23 -13.40 -5.63 -0.56
N LEU A 24 -12.37 -5.41 -1.38
CA LEU A 24 -11.85 -4.07 -1.66
C LEU A 24 -12.89 -3.20 -2.38
N TYR A 25 -13.64 -3.78 -3.32
CA TYR A 25 -14.72 -3.04 -3.99
C TYR A 25 -15.79 -2.59 -3.00
N TYR A 26 -16.20 -3.49 -2.09
CA TYR A 26 -17.16 -3.15 -1.03
C TYR A 26 -16.65 -2.03 -0.12
N LEU A 27 -15.39 -2.09 0.33
CA LEU A 27 -14.75 -1.03 1.09
C LEU A 27 -14.79 0.30 0.32
N HIS A 28 -14.39 0.28 -0.96
CA HIS A 28 -14.29 1.50 -1.76
C HIS A 28 -15.65 2.13 -2.12
N GLN A 29 -16.77 1.45 -1.84
CA GLN A 29 -18.13 2.02 -1.92
C GLN A 29 -18.60 2.67 -0.61
N GLN A 30 -17.88 2.48 0.51
CA GLN A 30 -18.26 3.09 1.78
C GLN A 30 -18.09 4.62 1.76
N PRO A 31 -18.79 5.34 2.65
CA PRO A 31 -18.54 6.76 2.85
C PRO A 31 -17.06 7.02 3.14
N ARG A 32 -16.55 8.10 2.54
CA ARG A 32 -15.20 8.59 2.79
C ARG A 32 -15.03 8.98 4.25
N PHE A 33 -13.82 8.75 4.76
CA PHE A 33 -13.46 9.09 6.14
C PHE A 33 -13.42 10.61 6.38
N GLY A 34 -13.07 11.38 5.35
CA GLY A 34 -12.94 12.83 5.42
C GLY A 34 -11.50 13.33 5.53
N TRP A 35 -10.52 12.43 5.71
CA TRP A 35 -9.09 12.75 5.71
C TRP A 35 -8.38 12.03 4.57
N ARG A 36 -7.54 12.76 3.83
CA ARG A 36 -6.87 12.24 2.64
C ARG A 36 -5.45 11.77 2.95
N ILE A 37 -5.10 10.60 2.43
CA ILE A 37 -3.72 10.11 2.38
C ILE A 37 -2.94 10.94 1.35
N THR A 38 -1.84 11.55 1.82
CA THR A 38 -0.85 12.20 0.96
C THR A 38 0.51 11.59 1.27
N LEU A 39 1.15 11.04 0.24
CA LEU A 39 2.40 10.31 0.39
C LEU A 39 3.60 11.25 0.44
N LEU A 40 3.61 12.34 -0.33
CA LEU A 40 4.77 13.23 -0.39
C LEU A 40 5.21 13.74 1.00
N PRO A 41 4.32 14.23 1.87
CA PRO A 41 4.72 14.67 3.21
C PRO A 41 5.30 13.53 4.06
N LEU A 42 4.76 12.31 3.94
CA LEU A 42 5.30 11.13 4.63
C LEU A 42 6.70 10.76 4.11
N LEU A 43 6.91 10.82 2.80
CA LEU A 43 8.23 10.57 2.19
C LEU A 43 9.27 11.60 2.65
N GLU A 44 8.88 12.87 2.75
CA GLU A 44 9.75 13.95 3.26
C GLU A 44 10.04 13.76 4.76
N LEU A 45 9.03 13.36 5.55
CA LEU A 45 9.19 13.04 6.96
C LEU A 45 10.17 11.89 7.16
N TYR A 46 10.01 10.77 6.46
CA TYR A 46 10.91 9.62 6.59
C TYR A 46 12.32 9.97 6.16
N TRP A 47 12.50 10.75 5.09
CA TRP A 47 13.83 11.26 4.72
C TRP A 47 14.45 12.10 5.85
N GLN A 48 13.70 13.03 6.45
CA GLN A 48 14.23 13.90 7.51
C GLN A 48 14.53 13.14 8.81
N GLN A 49 13.65 12.20 9.16
CA GLN A 49 13.68 11.47 10.42
C GLN A 49 14.46 10.16 10.34
N SER A 50 15.02 9.76 9.20
CA SER A 50 15.93 8.62 9.13
C SER A 50 17.35 8.97 9.56
N ASP A 51 18.14 7.95 9.89
CA ASP A 51 19.52 8.13 10.33
C ASP A 51 20.33 8.89 9.26
N PRO A 52 21.07 9.95 9.63
CA PRO A 52 21.89 10.72 8.70
C PRO A 52 22.84 9.88 7.84
N ALA A 53 23.43 8.81 8.38
CA ALA A 53 24.34 7.92 7.65
C ALA A 53 23.63 7.06 6.61
N ARG A 54 22.32 6.83 6.76
CA ARG A 54 21.48 6.07 5.81
C ARG A 54 20.88 6.92 4.70
N ARG A 55 20.94 8.25 4.82
CA ARG A 55 20.40 9.20 3.82
C ARG A 55 21.29 9.30 2.59
N THR A 56 21.06 8.41 1.62
CA THR A 56 21.85 8.37 0.38
C THR A 56 21.47 9.46 -0.63
N VAL A 57 22.42 9.84 -1.49
CA VAL A 57 22.16 10.73 -2.62
C VAL A 57 21.11 10.15 -3.58
N GLY A 58 21.08 8.82 -3.74
CA GLY A 58 20.08 8.13 -4.56
C GLY A 58 18.66 8.34 -4.04
N TRP A 59 18.45 8.16 -2.74
CA TRP A 59 17.16 8.40 -2.11
C TRP A 59 16.73 9.89 -2.24
N LEU A 60 17.63 10.84 -2.01
CA LEU A 60 17.33 12.26 -2.21
C LEU A 60 16.93 12.60 -3.66
N ARG A 61 17.65 12.03 -4.64
CA ARG A 61 17.33 12.22 -6.08
C ARG A 61 15.94 11.68 -6.39
N MET A 62 15.58 10.50 -5.85
CA MET A 62 14.24 9.94 -6.02
C MET A 62 13.16 10.82 -5.40
N LEU A 63 13.36 11.28 -4.16
CA LEU A 63 12.42 12.20 -3.49
C LEU A 63 12.17 13.45 -4.34
N LYS A 64 13.26 14.08 -4.82
CA LYS A 64 13.16 15.26 -5.70
C LYS A 64 12.43 14.96 -7.01
N ARG A 65 12.65 13.78 -7.60
CA ARG A 65 11.96 13.33 -8.82
C ARG A 65 10.46 13.17 -8.57
N LEU A 66 10.06 12.46 -7.51
CA LEU A 66 8.65 12.28 -7.15
C LEU A 66 7.97 13.62 -6.83
N ARG A 67 8.64 14.47 -6.06
CA ARG A 67 8.15 15.83 -5.75
C ARG A 67 7.89 16.64 -7.03
N LYS A 68 8.80 16.59 -8.01
CA LYS A 68 8.62 17.25 -9.31
C LYS A 68 7.46 16.63 -10.11
N ALA A 69 7.35 15.30 -10.10
CA ALA A 69 6.30 14.58 -10.81
C ALA A 69 4.89 14.82 -10.22
N ARG A 70 4.82 15.13 -8.92
CA ARG A 70 3.60 15.22 -8.11
C ARG A 70 2.85 13.89 -8.02
N GLU A 71 2.06 13.74 -6.96
CA GLU A 71 1.24 12.53 -6.79
C GLU A 71 0.29 12.35 -7.99
N PRO A 72 0.02 11.10 -8.42
CA PRO A 72 -0.98 10.83 -9.43
C PRO A 72 -2.33 11.44 -9.06
N ARG A 73 -2.97 12.13 -10.00
CA ARG A 73 -4.36 12.55 -9.83
C ARG A 73 -5.23 11.30 -9.65
N PRO A 74 -6.03 11.20 -8.57
CA PRO A 74 -6.83 10.00 -8.31
C PRO A 74 -7.75 9.65 -9.46
N LEU A 75 -7.85 8.36 -9.78
CA LEU A 75 -8.84 7.85 -10.73
C LEU A 75 -10.23 7.80 -10.09
N ARG A 76 -10.29 7.36 -8.83
CA ARG A 76 -11.48 7.41 -7.98
C ARG A 76 -11.03 7.56 -6.53
N LEU A 77 -11.59 8.55 -5.83
CA LEU A 77 -11.30 8.80 -4.42
C LEU A 77 -12.27 7.99 -3.54
N SER A 78 -11.72 7.12 -2.68
CA SER A 78 -12.46 6.18 -1.84
C SER A 78 -11.76 5.98 -0.49
N PRO A 79 -12.45 5.47 0.54
CA PRO A 79 -11.79 5.05 1.78
C PRO A 79 -10.88 3.85 1.50
N LEU A 80 -9.65 3.92 1.98
CA LEU A 80 -8.58 2.94 1.79
C LEU A 80 -8.18 2.35 3.14
N HIS A 81 -7.70 1.10 3.14
CA HIS A 81 -7.11 0.42 4.29
C HIS A 81 -5.59 0.61 4.36
N MET A 82 -4.92 0.60 3.21
CA MET A 82 -3.46 0.80 3.03
C MET A 82 -2.52 -0.24 3.63
N ASP A 83 -3.04 -1.34 4.17
CA ASP A 83 -2.23 -2.42 4.76
C ASP A 83 -2.86 -3.80 4.55
N VAL A 84 -3.20 -4.10 3.29
CA VAL A 84 -3.90 -5.32 2.93
C VAL A 84 -2.91 -6.45 2.68
N HIS A 85 -2.81 -7.35 3.66
CA HIS A 85 -2.06 -8.59 3.60
C HIS A 85 -2.81 -9.71 4.35
N ALA A 86 -2.37 -10.97 4.20
CA ALA A 86 -3.04 -12.13 4.80
C ALA A 86 -3.25 -11.99 6.32
N GLY A 87 -2.26 -11.44 7.04
CA GLY A 87 -2.35 -11.17 8.48
C GLY A 87 -3.47 -10.21 8.91
N ASN A 88 -3.94 -9.32 8.02
CA ASN A 88 -5.00 -8.35 8.30
C ASN A 88 -6.36 -8.79 7.72
N LEU A 89 -6.46 -10.05 7.29
CA LEU A 89 -7.68 -10.64 6.76
C LEU A 89 -8.18 -11.74 7.69
N VAL A 90 -9.38 -11.52 8.22
CA VAL A 90 -10.09 -12.50 9.04
C VAL A 90 -11.12 -13.21 8.17
N HIS A 91 -10.96 -14.53 8.00
CA HIS A 91 -11.94 -15.39 7.38
C HIS A 91 -12.98 -15.79 8.42
N SER A 92 -14.19 -15.24 8.30
CA SER A 92 -15.31 -15.58 9.17
C SER A 92 -16.42 -16.30 8.40
N ALA A 93 -17.38 -16.90 9.11
CA ALA A 93 -18.54 -17.54 8.49
C ALA A 93 -19.38 -16.55 7.65
N SER A 94 -19.29 -15.25 7.92
CA SER A 94 -19.97 -14.20 7.15
C SER A 94 -19.12 -13.63 6.02
N GLY A 95 -17.97 -14.23 5.71
CA GLY A 95 -17.02 -13.75 4.70
C GLY A 95 -15.78 -13.05 5.27
N LEU A 96 -14.98 -12.50 4.37
CA LEU A 96 -13.74 -11.79 4.69
C LEU A 96 -14.00 -10.47 5.41
N LYS A 97 -13.14 -10.16 6.38
CA LYS A 97 -13.12 -8.89 7.09
C LYS A 97 -11.70 -8.37 7.23
N LEU A 98 -11.56 -7.05 7.12
CA LEU A 98 -10.32 -6.33 7.33
C LEU A 98 -10.20 -5.89 8.79
N ILE A 99 -9.00 -6.00 9.34
CA ILE A 99 -8.61 -5.53 10.67
C ILE A 99 -7.34 -4.69 10.56
N ASP A 100 -6.99 -3.98 11.63
CA ASP A 100 -5.80 -3.13 11.69
C ASP A 100 -5.85 -1.91 10.76
N TRP A 101 -6.77 -1.01 11.07
CA TRP A 101 -7.10 0.18 10.25
C TRP A 101 -6.19 1.40 10.52
N GLU A 102 -5.02 1.23 11.15
CA GLU A 102 -4.20 2.35 11.61
C GLU A 102 -3.67 3.25 10.47
N TYR A 103 -3.53 2.70 9.26
CA TYR A 103 -3.10 3.42 8.06
C TYR A 103 -4.26 3.88 7.15
N ALA A 104 -5.50 3.71 7.60
CA ALA A 104 -6.67 3.99 6.79
C ALA A 104 -6.87 5.49 6.51
N GLY A 105 -7.40 5.79 5.32
CA GLY A 105 -7.73 7.15 4.92
C GLY A 105 -8.25 7.22 3.49
N ASP A 106 -8.67 8.39 3.03
CA ASP A 106 -9.20 8.55 1.68
C ASP A 106 -8.06 8.68 0.66
N GLY A 107 -8.16 7.94 -0.45
CA GLY A 107 -7.13 7.96 -1.49
C GLY A 107 -7.62 7.40 -2.82
N ASP A 108 -6.70 7.33 -3.78
CA ASP A 108 -6.99 6.72 -5.08
C ASP A 108 -7.17 5.20 -4.92
N ILE A 109 -8.24 4.62 -5.45
CA ILE A 109 -8.42 3.14 -5.43
C ILE A 109 -7.20 2.39 -6.02
N ALA A 110 -6.49 3.02 -6.96
CA ALA A 110 -5.30 2.45 -7.56
C ALA A 110 -4.08 2.47 -6.62
N LEU A 111 -4.07 3.34 -5.61
CA LEU A 111 -3.05 3.35 -4.55
C LEU A 111 -3.22 2.11 -3.66
N GLU A 112 -4.43 1.84 -3.18
CA GLU A 112 -4.74 0.63 -2.41
C GLU A 112 -4.38 -0.63 -3.19
N LEU A 113 -4.88 -0.75 -4.42
CA LEU A 113 -4.59 -1.90 -5.27
C LEU A 113 -3.10 -2.07 -5.51
N ALA A 114 -2.33 -0.98 -5.60
CA ALA A 114 -0.89 -1.04 -5.73
C ALA A 114 -0.17 -1.47 -4.44
N ALA A 115 -0.78 -1.25 -3.27
CA ALA A 115 -0.23 -1.55 -1.95
C ALA A 115 -0.52 -2.98 -1.46
N VAL A 116 -1.49 -3.68 -2.05
CA VAL A 116 -1.82 -5.08 -1.69
C VAL A 116 -0.58 -5.97 -1.81
N TRP A 117 -0.30 -6.73 -0.76
CA TRP A 117 0.88 -7.60 -0.71
C TRP A 117 0.65 -8.95 -1.41
N VAL A 118 0.72 -8.94 -2.73
CA VAL A 118 0.64 -10.14 -3.58
C VAL A 118 2.01 -10.78 -3.82
N GLU A 119 2.03 -12.08 -4.14
CA GLU A 119 3.26 -12.86 -4.27
C GLU A 119 4.01 -12.56 -5.58
N ASN A 120 3.28 -12.29 -6.65
CA ASN A 120 3.86 -12.07 -7.98
C ASN A 120 3.03 -11.10 -8.85
N THR A 121 3.65 -10.63 -9.95
CA THR A 121 3.07 -9.65 -10.87
C THR A 121 1.83 -10.17 -11.61
N GLU A 122 1.69 -11.49 -11.79
CA GLU A 122 0.51 -12.06 -12.43
C GLU A 122 -0.70 -12.00 -11.49
N GLN A 123 -0.52 -12.38 -10.23
CA GLN A 123 -1.54 -12.33 -9.18
C GLN A 123 -2.04 -10.89 -8.90
N HIS A 124 -1.14 -9.96 -8.53
CA HIS A 124 -0.91 -8.82 -9.42
C HIS A 124 -2.05 -8.24 -10.26
N ARG A 125 -1.81 -8.42 -11.54
CA ARG A 125 -2.64 -8.03 -12.65
C ARG A 125 -4.02 -8.66 -12.59
N GLN A 126 -4.12 -9.92 -12.13
CA GLN A 126 -5.40 -10.62 -12.01
C GLN A 126 -6.31 -9.94 -10.98
N LEU A 127 -5.81 -9.61 -9.79
CA LEU A 127 -6.54 -8.83 -8.78
C LEU A 127 -7.04 -7.50 -9.34
N VAL A 128 -6.20 -6.79 -10.08
CA VAL A 128 -6.58 -5.52 -10.70
C VAL A 128 -7.64 -5.72 -11.78
N ASN A 129 -7.58 -6.79 -12.57
CA ASN A 129 -8.58 -7.11 -13.58
C ASN A 129 -9.94 -7.49 -12.95
N ASP A 130 -9.94 -8.31 -11.90
CA ASP A 130 -11.14 -8.72 -11.18
C ASP A 130 -11.83 -7.50 -10.54
N TYR A 131 -11.03 -6.63 -9.91
CA TYR A 131 -11.52 -5.38 -9.37
C TYR A 131 -12.07 -4.45 -10.47
N ALA A 132 -11.33 -4.29 -11.58
CA ALA A 132 -11.74 -3.43 -12.69
C ALA A 132 -13.10 -3.85 -13.26
N THR A 133 -13.31 -5.17 -13.42
CA THR A 133 -14.57 -5.77 -13.88
C THR A 133 -15.73 -5.38 -12.96
N ARG A 134 -15.57 -5.55 -11.64
CA ARG A 134 -16.57 -5.18 -10.63
C ARG A 134 -16.86 -3.67 -10.64
N ALA A 135 -15.81 -2.86 -10.73
CA ALA A 135 -15.89 -1.41 -10.68
C ALA A 135 -16.34 -0.75 -12.00
N LYS A 136 -16.53 -1.54 -13.08
CA LYS A 136 -16.80 -1.10 -14.45
C LYS A 136 -15.78 -0.08 -14.95
N ILE A 137 -14.51 -0.33 -14.66
CA ILE A 137 -13.36 0.48 -15.11
C ILE A 137 -12.61 -0.31 -16.17
N TYR A 138 -12.10 0.34 -17.21
CA TYR A 138 -11.29 -0.35 -18.21
C TYR A 138 -10.00 -0.92 -17.57
N PRO A 139 -9.74 -2.24 -17.63
CA PRO A 139 -8.65 -2.85 -16.86
C PRO A 139 -7.27 -2.26 -17.16
N ALA A 140 -6.97 -1.97 -18.43
CA ALA A 140 -5.68 -1.37 -18.79
C ALA A 140 -5.51 0.06 -18.26
N GLN A 141 -6.61 0.82 -18.13
CA GLN A 141 -6.57 2.16 -17.50
C GLN A 141 -6.27 2.04 -16.01
N LEU A 142 -6.93 1.13 -15.30
CA LEU A 142 -6.71 0.91 -13.88
C LEU A 142 -5.29 0.43 -13.61
N TRP A 143 -4.81 -0.56 -14.37
CA TRP A 143 -3.45 -1.07 -14.25
C TRP A 143 -2.39 0.01 -14.49
N ARG A 144 -2.59 0.88 -15.49
CA ARG A 144 -1.71 2.02 -15.72
C ARG A 144 -1.69 2.97 -14.52
N GLN A 145 -2.83 3.22 -13.87
CA GLN A 145 -2.90 4.06 -12.68
C GLN A 145 -2.21 3.41 -11.48
N VAL A 146 -2.42 2.10 -11.25
CA VAL A 146 -1.72 1.30 -10.23
C VAL A 146 -0.21 1.44 -10.39
N ARG A 147 0.29 1.28 -11.62
CA ARG A 147 1.73 1.44 -11.92
C ARG A 147 2.29 2.83 -11.63
N ARG A 148 1.48 3.89 -11.73
CA ARG A 148 1.93 5.26 -11.39
C ARG A 148 2.15 5.43 -9.89
N TRP A 149 1.52 4.61 -9.05
CA TRP A 149 1.70 4.63 -7.60
C TRP A 149 2.90 3.79 -7.12
N PHE A 150 3.40 2.84 -7.91
CA PHE A 150 4.53 1.98 -7.50
C PHE A 150 5.79 2.73 -7.04
N PRO A 151 6.29 3.77 -7.74
CA PRO A 151 7.47 4.50 -7.27
C PRO A 151 7.24 5.17 -5.91
N TRP A 152 6.02 5.61 -5.64
CA TRP A 152 5.63 6.24 -4.38
C TRP A 152 5.56 5.23 -3.25
N LEU A 153 4.90 4.09 -3.48
CA LEU A 153 4.75 3.02 -2.48
C LEU A 153 6.08 2.35 -2.13
N LEU A 154 6.93 2.08 -3.12
CA LEU A 154 8.25 1.51 -2.86
C LEU A 154 9.12 2.45 -2.02
N MET A 155 9.07 3.76 -2.29
CA MET A 155 9.80 4.74 -1.49
C MET A 155 9.19 4.94 -0.10
N LEU A 156 7.85 4.84 0.02
CA LEU A 156 7.15 4.86 1.30
C LEU A 156 7.61 3.69 2.17
N LYS A 157 7.59 2.47 1.61
CA LYS A 157 7.99 1.24 2.29
C LYS A 157 9.45 1.30 2.74
N ALA A 158 10.37 1.65 1.84
CA ALA A 158 11.78 1.76 2.18
C ALA A 158 12.03 2.83 3.24
N GLY A 159 11.44 4.03 3.10
CA GLY A 159 11.56 5.10 4.08
C GLY A 159 10.95 4.76 5.44
N TRP A 160 9.83 4.04 5.48
CA TRP A 160 9.23 3.58 6.72
C TRP A 160 10.12 2.59 7.44
N PHE A 161 10.75 1.64 6.73
CA PHE A 161 11.71 0.71 7.35
C PHE A 161 12.94 1.43 7.91
N GLU A 162 13.51 2.41 7.19
CA GLU A 162 14.60 3.26 7.70
C GLU A 162 14.21 4.00 8.98
N TYR A 163 13.01 4.58 8.98
CA TYR A 163 12.46 5.30 10.12
C TYR A 163 12.23 4.37 11.33
N ARG A 164 11.62 3.21 11.12
CA ARG A 164 11.38 2.21 12.18
C ARG A 164 12.67 1.63 12.73
N TRP A 165 13.67 1.39 11.89
CA TRP A 165 14.99 0.99 12.36
C TRP A 165 15.59 2.06 13.27
N ARG A 166 15.53 3.34 12.90
CA ARG A 166 16.03 4.42 13.78
C ARG A 166 15.32 4.46 15.13
N GLN A 167 14.03 4.18 15.17
CA GLN A 167 13.25 4.19 16.42
C GLN A 167 13.53 2.98 17.32
N THR A 168 13.81 1.81 16.74
CA THR A 168 13.80 0.53 17.48
C THR A 168 15.17 -0.14 17.57
N GLY A 169 16.09 0.17 16.66
CA GLY A 169 17.38 -0.53 16.48
C GLY A 169 17.25 -1.93 15.87
N ASP A 170 16.04 -2.39 15.52
CA ASP A 170 15.79 -3.75 15.06
C ASP A 170 16.36 -4.00 13.65
N GLN A 171 17.31 -4.94 13.57
CA GLN A 171 18.02 -5.33 12.35
C GLN A 171 17.11 -5.98 11.29
N GLN A 172 15.90 -6.40 11.63
CA GLN A 172 14.92 -6.81 10.63
C GLN A 172 14.51 -5.65 9.74
N PHE A 173 14.28 -4.45 10.30
CA PHE A 173 13.86 -3.29 9.51
C PHE A 173 14.94 -2.85 8.53
N ILE A 174 16.21 -2.83 8.94
CA ILE A 174 17.28 -2.38 8.04
C ILE A 174 17.50 -3.34 6.86
N ARG A 175 17.36 -4.65 7.09
CA ARG A 175 17.39 -5.66 6.01
C ARG A 175 16.25 -5.44 5.01
N LEU A 176 15.04 -5.21 5.51
CA LEU A 176 13.87 -4.92 4.67
C LEU A 176 14.01 -3.60 3.89
N ALA A 177 14.63 -2.58 4.50
CA ALA A 177 14.96 -1.32 3.82
C ALA A 177 15.92 -1.56 2.65
N ASP A 178 17.03 -2.26 2.90
CA ASP A 178 18.06 -2.57 1.89
C ASP A 178 17.48 -3.34 0.70
N ASP A 179 16.65 -4.36 0.96
CA ASP A 179 16.00 -5.13 -0.10
C ASP A 179 15.01 -4.27 -0.92
N THR A 180 14.27 -3.38 -0.25
CA THR A 180 13.35 -2.48 -0.94
C THR A 180 14.11 -1.45 -1.80
N TRP A 181 15.24 -0.93 -1.30
CA TRP A 181 16.10 -0.03 -2.08
C TRP A 181 16.70 -0.73 -3.31
N ARG A 182 17.11 -1.99 -3.22
CA ARG A 182 17.56 -2.79 -4.37
C ARG A 182 16.48 -2.93 -5.43
N GLN A 183 15.23 -3.21 -5.02
CA GLN A 183 14.11 -3.29 -5.97
C GLN A 183 13.85 -1.97 -6.70
N LEU A 184 13.99 -0.84 -6.00
CA LEU A 184 13.87 0.50 -6.58
C LEU A 184 14.97 0.82 -7.60
N LEU A 185 16.15 0.24 -7.47
CA LEU A 185 17.26 0.44 -8.42
C LEU A 185 17.07 -0.41 -9.68
N ILE A 186 16.47 -1.60 -9.57
CA ILE A 186 16.24 -2.52 -10.70
C ILE A 186 15.03 -2.07 -11.55
N LYS A 187 14.03 -1.41 -10.95
CA LYS A 187 12.78 -0.99 -11.62
C LYS A 187 12.80 0.45 -12.19
N GLN A 188 13.97 1.11 -12.19
CA GLN A 188 14.18 2.44 -12.78
C GLN A 188 14.69 2.35 -14.21
#